data_AF-A0A1X7T9P1-F1
#
_entry.id   AF-A0A1X7T9P1-F1
#
_cell.length_a   1.000
_cell.length_b   1.000
_cell.length_c   1.000
_cell.angle_alpha   90.00
_cell.angle_beta   90.00
_cell.angle_gamma   90.00
#
_symmetry.space_group_name_H-M   'P 1'
#
loop_
_entity.id
_entity.type
_entity.pdbx_description
1 polymer ?
#
loop_
_entity_poly.entity_id
_entity_poly.type
_entity_poly.pdbx_seq_one_letter_code
_entity_poly.pdbx_strand_id
1 'polypeptide(L)'
;MEGMQKLVKNWSSKGREEALALFKESFSSFNHDSMMNLHRSAESSLYGLFYDLFSCCINNEIDSDEVGDFCKSLLTSLDSSPILSSLITDVLSSLDAEVSCSEDKSQRKSLRSLTLSLVSVTGDDLLKERLDMDSLEGAGFISSKNSFNQKYVKTKTKIYYKQQKFNLCREENEGFSKLISELGHEPLVGVDHGQVLDSIKSLIGRFSMDPNRVLDVILQAFESHFDQRHFFIPLLRSYPCSSSTFINILGFKYHTYHLSDSDGQCPPTPPSLYSLTAVLLNEGMINIHGLTPHLRLSMEEFKELHQSIADNANAIYRKANIVTLTDKTDEEKEKEAEAAQKLK
;
A
#
# COMPACT_ATOMS: atom_id res chain seq x y z
N MET A 1 -42.50 17.29 22.63
CA MET A 1 -42.53 16.17 23.61
C MET A 1 -43.92 15.63 23.97
N GLU A 2 -44.98 16.45 24.13
CA GLU A 2 -46.29 15.92 24.61
C GLU A 2 -47.17 15.18 23.57
N GLY A 3 -46.98 15.44 22.28
CA GLY A 3 -47.86 14.90 21.22
C GLY A 3 -47.66 13.39 20.98
N MET A 4 -46.42 12.98 20.69
CA MET A 4 -46.08 11.57 20.43
C MET A 4 -46.26 10.69 21.67
N GLN A 5 -45.90 11.17 22.87
CA GLN A 5 -46.12 10.42 24.13
C GLN A 5 -47.61 10.15 24.43
N LYS A 6 -48.53 11.02 24.00
CA LYS A 6 -49.99 10.77 24.10
C LYS A 6 -50.48 9.74 23.07
N LEU A 7 -49.89 9.74 21.87
CA LEU A 7 -50.18 8.77 20.81
C LEU A 7 -49.65 7.37 21.15
N VAL A 8 -48.47 7.29 21.75
CA VAL A 8 -47.85 6.05 22.28
C VAL A 8 -48.74 5.40 23.34
N LYS A 9 -49.35 6.18 24.24
CA LYS A 9 -50.26 5.62 25.25
C LYS A 9 -51.53 4.96 24.69
N ASN A 10 -51.92 5.30 23.46
CA ASN A 10 -53.07 4.71 22.74
C ASN A 10 -52.64 3.92 21.47
N TRP A 11 -51.38 3.47 21.42
CA TRP A 11 -50.77 2.86 20.23
C TRP A 11 -51.55 1.67 19.65
N SER A 12 -52.11 0.83 20.54
CA SER A 12 -52.86 -0.38 20.20
C SER A 12 -54.28 -0.16 19.66
N SER A 13 -54.83 1.06 19.73
CA SER A 13 -56.24 1.32 19.36
C SER A 13 -56.41 2.30 18.19
N LYS A 14 -55.83 3.50 18.28
CA LYS A 14 -55.91 4.55 17.24
C LYS A 14 -54.59 5.29 17.00
N GLY A 15 -53.62 5.18 17.92
CA GLY A 15 -52.36 5.93 17.86
C GLY A 15 -51.52 5.61 16.62
N ARG A 16 -51.56 4.36 16.13
CA ARG A 16 -50.82 3.94 14.92
C ARG A 16 -51.32 4.62 13.64
N GLU A 17 -52.64 4.75 13.48
CA GLU A 17 -53.23 5.39 12.29
C GLU A 17 -53.04 6.91 12.31
N GLU A 18 -53.20 7.52 13.48
CA GLU A 18 -52.95 8.95 13.70
C GLU A 18 -51.46 9.29 13.50
N ALA A 19 -50.54 8.43 13.97
CA ALA A 19 -49.12 8.56 13.69
C ALA A 19 -48.82 8.45 12.19
N LEU A 20 -49.36 7.45 11.48
CA LEU A 20 -49.17 7.32 10.02
C LEU A 20 -49.63 8.57 9.27
N ALA A 21 -50.74 9.20 9.66
CA ALA A 21 -51.22 10.43 9.06
C ALA A 21 -50.23 11.60 9.30
N LEU A 22 -49.73 11.76 10.53
CA LEU A 22 -48.75 12.79 10.89
C LEU A 22 -47.41 12.61 10.14
N PHE A 23 -46.93 11.37 10.01
CA PHE A 23 -45.70 11.09 9.26
C PHE A 23 -45.87 11.36 7.76
N LYS A 24 -47.04 11.06 7.17
CA LYS A 24 -47.34 11.37 5.76
C LYS A 24 -47.49 12.88 5.52
N GLU A 25 -48.11 13.61 6.44
CA GLU A 25 -48.22 15.06 6.37
C GLU A 25 -46.83 15.72 6.47
N SER A 26 -46.02 15.30 7.45
CA SER A 26 -44.66 15.79 7.61
C SER A 26 -43.78 15.44 6.40
N PHE A 27 -43.93 14.23 5.81
CA PHE A 27 -43.22 13.85 4.58
C PHE A 27 -43.66 14.63 3.35
N SER A 28 -44.96 14.93 3.17
CA SER A 28 -45.41 15.74 2.04
C SER A 28 -44.96 17.21 2.15
N SER A 29 -44.74 17.70 3.37
CA SER A 29 -44.10 18.99 3.64
C SER A 29 -42.57 18.99 3.46
N PHE A 30 -41.95 17.80 3.36
CA PHE A 30 -40.51 17.60 3.23
C PHE A 30 -40.06 17.88 1.79
N ASN A 31 -39.94 19.17 1.45
CA ASN A 31 -39.34 19.57 0.18
C ASN A 31 -37.84 19.26 0.15
N HIS A 32 -37.38 18.79 -1.01
CA HIS A 32 -36.02 18.33 -1.34
C HIS A 32 -34.88 19.31 -0.97
N ASP A 33 -35.20 20.59 -0.72
CA ASP A 33 -34.29 21.67 -0.29
C ASP A 33 -34.04 21.73 1.23
N SER A 34 -34.72 20.92 2.03
CA SER A 34 -34.74 21.07 3.50
C SER A 34 -33.70 20.25 4.26
N MET A 35 -32.78 19.54 3.58
CA MET A 35 -31.68 18.81 4.24
C MET A 35 -30.77 19.72 5.08
N MET A 36 -30.76 21.02 4.78
CA MET A 36 -30.02 22.05 5.54
C MET A 36 -30.86 22.77 6.62
N ASN A 37 -32.17 22.50 6.71
CA ASN A 37 -33.07 23.17 7.66
C ASN A 37 -33.52 22.22 8.78
N LEU A 38 -32.56 21.61 9.48
CA LEU A 38 -32.79 20.72 10.64
C LEU A 38 -33.44 21.46 11.85
N HIS A 39 -33.59 22.78 11.78
CA HIS A 39 -34.06 23.65 12.87
C HIS A 39 -35.49 24.18 12.75
N ARG A 40 -36.30 23.69 11.80
CA ARG A 40 -37.71 24.12 11.74
C ARG A 40 -38.54 23.31 12.74
N SER A 41 -38.55 23.77 14.00
CA SER A 41 -39.38 23.24 15.11
C SER A 41 -39.18 21.73 15.35
N ALA A 42 -38.36 21.39 16.34
CA ALA A 42 -38.01 20.01 16.73
C ALA A 42 -39.23 19.08 16.93
N GLU A 43 -40.43 19.62 17.17
CA GLU A 43 -41.64 18.83 17.44
C GLU A 43 -42.44 18.41 16.21
N SER A 44 -42.21 19.02 15.04
CA SER A 44 -42.98 18.78 13.80
C SER A 44 -42.12 18.24 12.65
N SER A 45 -40.81 18.19 12.84
CA SER A 45 -39.87 17.62 11.87
C SER A 45 -39.95 16.09 11.85
N LEU A 46 -39.83 15.50 10.67
CA LEU A 46 -39.84 14.05 10.49
C LEU A 46 -38.75 13.34 11.33
N TYR A 47 -37.59 13.99 11.49
CA TYR A 47 -36.50 13.54 12.37
C TYR A 47 -36.94 13.49 13.84
N GLY A 48 -37.55 14.57 14.36
CA GLY A 48 -38.02 14.63 15.75
C GLY A 48 -39.13 13.62 16.05
N LEU A 49 -40.03 13.37 15.08
CA LEU A 49 -41.05 12.33 15.21
C LEU A 49 -40.43 10.93 15.32
N PHE A 50 -39.46 10.59 14.46
CA PHE A 50 -38.74 9.31 14.59
C PHE A 50 -37.96 9.22 15.90
N TYR A 51 -37.32 10.32 16.32
CA TYR A 51 -36.56 10.37 17.57
C TYR A 51 -37.47 10.11 18.79
N ASP A 52 -38.63 10.75 18.85
CA ASP A 52 -39.62 10.54 19.92
C ASP A 52 -40.15 9.09 19.91
N LEU A 53 -40.45 8.54 18.73
CA LEU A 53 -40.94 7.16 18.60
C LEU A 53 -39.90 6.14 19.08
N PHE A 54 -38.65 6.28 18.65
CA PHE A 54 -37.58 5.37 19.03
C PHE A 54 -37.19 5.55 20.50
N SER A 55 -37.25 6.77 21.04
CA SER A 55 -37.04 7.03 22.47
C SER A 55 -38.11 6.34 23.35
N CYS A 56 -39.38 6.37 22.93
CA CYS A 56 -40.45 5.63 23.60
C CYS A 56 -40.22 4.10 23.56
N CYS A 57 -39.71 3.58 22.44
CA CYS A 57 -39.34 2.16 22.34
C CYS A 57 -38.16 1.81 23.27
N ILE A 58 -37.13 2.65 23.34
CA ILE A 58 -35.96 2.45 24.22
C ILE A 58 -36.37 2.46 25.69
N ASN A 59 -37.37 3.25 26.07
CA ASN A 59 -37.93 3.30 27.42
C ASN A 59 -38.94 2.16 27.73
N ASN A 60 -39.09 1.19 26.82
CA ASN A 60 -40.02 0.05 26.92
C ASN A 60 -41.52 0.43 26.96
N GLU A 61 -41.89 1.57 26.37
CA GLU A 61 -43.30 1.97 26.24
C GLU A 61 -43.99 1.34 25.03
N ILE A 62 -43.23 0.97 23.99
CA ILE A 62 -43.70 0.28 22.77
C ILE A 62 -42.75 -0.87 22.44
N ASP A 63 -43.31 -1.99 21.96
CA ASP A 63 -42.51 -3.13 21.49
C ASP A 63 -41.72 -2.83 20.21
N SER A 64 -40.51 -3.35 20.12
CA SER A 64 -39.59 -3.09 18.99
C SER A 64 -40.14 -3.59 17.66
N ASP A 65 -40.86 -4.71 17.68
CA ASP A 65 -41.45 -5.31 16.48
C ASP A 65 -42.61 -4.47 15.93
N GLU A 66 -43.41 -3.85 16.80
CA GLU A 66 -44.49 -2.94 16.39
C GLU A 66 -43.93 -1.68 15.71
N VAL A 67 -42.81 -1.15 16.21
CA VAL A 67 -42.12 0.00 15.59
C VAL A 67 -41.50 -0.39 14.25
N GLY A 68 -40.88 -1.57 14.17
CA GLY A 68 -40.35 -2.11 12.92
C GLY A 68 -41.44 -2.26 11.85
N ASP A 69 -42.58 -2.83 12.22
CA ASP A 69 -43.73 -3.01 11.30
C ASP A 69 -44.39 -1.70 10.91
N PHE A 70 -44.42 -0.71 11.81
CA PHE A 70 -44.81 0.65 11.48
C PHE A 70 -43.89 1.26 10.43
N CYS A 71 -42.57 1.16 10.61
CA CYS A 71 -41.59 1.70 9.67
C CYS A 71 -41.66 1.01 8.30
N LYS A 72 -41.88 -0.32 8.25
CA LYS A 72 -42.14 -1.06 7.01
C LYS A 72 -43.41 -0.58 6.30
N SER A 73 -44.51 -0.41 7.05
CA SER A 73 -45.78 0.09 6.52
C SER A 73 -45.63 1.51 5.98
N LEU A 74 -44.88 2.37 6.66
CA LEU A 74 -44.63 3.74 6.24
C LEU A 74 -43.83 3.77 4.93
N LEU A 75 -42.74 2.99 4.87
CA LEU A 75 -41.89 2.88 3.69
C LEU A 75 -42.67 2.34 2.47
N THR A 76 -43.52 1.33 2.68
CA THR A 76 -44.41 0.78 1.63
C THR A 76 -45.42 1.81 1.15
N SER A 77 -45.93 2.67 2.03
CA SER A 77 -46.92 3.69 1.69
C SER A 77 -46.36 4.95 1.02
N LEU A 78 -45.03 5.11 1.07
CA LEU A 78 -44.29 6.28 0.55
C LEU A 78 -43.32 5.88 -0.57
N ASP A 79 -43.60 4.78 -1.28
CA ASP A 79 -42.84 4.28 -2.43
C ASP A 79 -41.33 4.13 -2.17
N SER A 80 -40.95 3.58 -1.00
CA SER A 80 -39.59 3.14 -0.68
C SER A 80 -38.49 4.17 -0.97
N SER A 81 -38.67 5.42 -0.54
CA SER A 81 -37.62 6.43 -0.75
C SER A 81 -36.34 6.06 0.04
N PRO A 82 -35.15 6.02 -0.61
CA PRO A 82 -33.89 5.74 0.08
C PRO A 82 -33.54 6.81 1.13
N ILE A 83 -34.10 8.01 0.95
CA ILE A 83 -33.99 9.13 1.88
C ILE A 83 -34.60 8.78 3.24
N LEU A 84 -35.74 8.09 3.26
CA LEU A 84 -36.42 7.70 4.50
C LEU A 84 -35.62 6.63 5.27
N SER A 85 -35.11 5.60 4.57
CA SER A 85 -34.24 4.58 5.17
C SER A 85 -32.95 5.19 5.74
N SER A 86 -32.36 6.16 5.03
CA SER A 86 -31.21 6.92 5.51
C SER A 86 -31.56 7.72 6.77
N LEU A 87 -32.66 8.47 6.77
CA LEU A 87 -33.07 9.30 7.89
C LEU A 87 -33.40 8.48 9.15
N ILE A 88 -34.09 7.35 8.99
CA ILE A 88 -34.34 6.39 10.08
C ILE A 88 -33.01 5.91 10.70
N THR A 89 -32.02 5.63 9.85
CA THR A 89 -30.70 5.18 10.30
C THR A 89 -29.94 6.30 11.03
N ASP A 90 -30.07 7.56 10.61
CA ASP A 90 -29.44 8.71 11.29
C ASP A 90 -30.03 8.97 12.67
N VAL A 91 -31.36 8.86 12.80
CA VAL A 91 -32.04 8.97 14.10
C VAL A 91 -31.61 7.83 15.01
N LEU A 92 -31.53 6.60 14.48
CA LEU A 92 -31.07 5.44 15.22
C LEU A 92 -29.60 5.59 15.67
N SER A 93 -28.72 6.10 14.82
CA SER A 93 -27.30 6.38 15.15
C SER A 93 -27.16 7.44 16.24
N SER A 94 -28.01 8.47 16.22
CA SER A 94 -28.01 9.50 17.26
C SER A 94 -28.45 8.94 18.62
N LEU A 95 -29.49 8.11 18.63
CA LEU A 95 -29.92 7.40 19.84
C LEU A 95 -28.90 6.35 20.31
N ASP A 96 -28.20 5.69 19.39
CA ASP A 96 -27.11 4.77 19.71
C ASP A 96 -25.98 5.48 20.46
N ALA A 97 -25.60 6.69 20.03
CA ALA A 97 -24.62 7.51 20.73
C ALA A 97 -25.09 7.92 22.13
N GLU A 98 -26.35 8.33 22.29
CA GLU A 98 -26.92 8.72 23.59
C GLU A 98 -27.00 7.53 24.56
N VAL A 99 -27.50 6.39 24.10
CA VAL A 99 -27.61 5.16 24.90
C VAL A 99 -26.23 4.58 25.23
N SER A 100 -25.23 4.75 24.36
CA SER A 100 -23.85 4.36 24.64
C SER A 100 -23.22 5.17 25.78
N CYS A 101 -23.65 6.42 25.98
CA CYS A 101 -23.27 7.23 27.14
C CYS A 101 -24.06 6.87 28.42
N SER A 102 -25.21 6.21 28.29
CA SER A 102 -26.03 5.76 29.43
C SER A 102 -25.50 4.43 30.01
N GLU A 103 -25.44 4.32 31.34
CA GLU A 103 -25.05 3.06 31.98
C GLU A 103 -26.17 2.00 31.95
N ASP A 104 -27.40 2.36 31.57
CA ASP A 104 -28.55 1.49 31.64
C ASP A 104 -28.46 0.33 30.64
N LYS A 105 -28.36 -0.89 31.18
CA LYS A 105 -28.30 -2.13 30.39
C LYS A 105 -29.65 -2.50 29.78
N SER A 106 -30.76 -1.99 30.32
CA SER A 106 -32.10 -2.20 29.79
C SER A 106 -32.27 -1.49 28.45
N GLN A 107 -31.96 -0.19 28.42
CA GLN A 107 -32.00 0.64 27.21
C GLN A 107 -31.13 0.07 26.09
N ARG A 108 -29.94 -0.45 26.42
CA ARG A 108 -29.07 -1.14 25.44
C ARG A 108 -29.67 -2.42 24.85
N LYS A 109 -30.48 -3.16 25.60
CA LYS A 109 -31.20 -4.33 25.07
C LYS A 109 -32.34 -3.91 24.16
N SER A 110 -33.12 -2.92 24.56
CA SER A 110 -34.22 -2.38 23.77
C SER A 110 -33.72 -1.75 22.45
N LEU A 111 -32.59 -1.05 22.48
CA LEU A 111 -31.93 -0.55 21.29
C LEU A 111 -31.51 -1.68 20.34
N ARG A 112 -30.91 -2.78 20.86
CA ARG A 112 -30.54 -3.94 20.02
C ARG A 112 -31.76 -4.57 19.38
N SER A 113 -32.84 -4.72 20.13
CA SER A 113 -34.12 -5.25 19.63
C SER A 113 -34.67 -4.36 18.51
N LEU A 114 -34.71 -3.04 18.73
CA LEU A 114 -35.14 -2.07 17.72
C LEU A 114 -34.26 -2.11 16.46
N THR A 115 -32.93 -2.15 16.61
CA THR A 115 -32.00 -2.26 15.48
C THR A 115 -32.28 -3.51 14.65
N LEU A 116 -32.54 -4.65 15.29
CA LEU A 116 -32.88 -5.91 14.61
C LEU A 116 -34.21 -5.82 13.86
N SER A 117 -35.24 -5.22 14.45
CA SER A 117 -36.55 -5.04 13.79
C SER A 117 -36.46 -4.06 12.60
N LEU A 118 -35.56 -3.07 12.66
CA LEU A 118 -35.35 -2.07 11.60
C LEU A 118 -34.46 -2.51 10.44
N VAL A 119 -33.72 -3.63 10.54
CA VAL A 119 -32.83 -4.14 9.45
C VAL A 119 -33.54 -4.27 8.12
N SER A 120 -34.78 -4.75 8.15
CA SER A 120 -35.61 -4.92 6.95
C SER A 120 -35.99 -3.62 6.24
N VAL A 121 -35.88 -2.48 6.93
CA VAL A 121 -36.27 -1.14 6.45
C VAL A 121 -35.03 -0.33 6.02
N THR A 122 -33.93 -0.42 6.77
CA THR A 122 -32.70 0.35 6.53
C THR A 122 -31.70 -0.40 5.65
N GLY A 123 -31.72 -1.73 5.68
CA GLY A 123 -30.67 -2.55 5.09
C GLY A 123 -29.43 -2.67 5.98
N ASP A 124 -28.66 -3.74 5.74
CA ASP A 124 -27.46 -4.10 6.50
C ASP A 124 -26.30 -3.11 6.29
N ASP A 125 -26.13 -2.61 5.07
CA ASP A 125 -25.02 -1.73 4.71
C ASP A 125 -25.08 -0.37 5.43
N LEU A 126 -26.27 0.26 5.47
CA LEU A 126 -26.46 1.56 6.12
C LEU A 126 -26.25 1.49 7.65
N LEU A 127 -26.69 0.40 8.28
CA LEU A 127 -26.48 0.18 9.71
C LEU A 127 -24.99 0.01 10.03
N LYS A 128 -24.27 -0.79 9.24
CA LYS A 128 -22.81 -0.99 9.37
C LYS A 128 -22.00 0.27 9.12
N GLU A 129 -22.50 1.18 8.30
CA GLU A 129 -21.84 2.45 8.01
C GLU A 129 -21.95 3.46 9.17
N ARG A 130 -23.09 3.48 9.89
CA ARG A 130 -23.45 4.59 10.80
C ARG A 130 -23.50 4.23 12.29
N LEU A 131 -23.64 2.96 12.66
CA LEU A 131 -23.67 2.53 14.06
C LEU A 131 -22.28 2.28 14.63
N ASP A 132 -22.14 2.39 15.96
CA ASP A 132 -20.87 2.10 16.63
C ASP A 132 -20.57 0.59 16.66
N MET A 133 -19.27 0.25 16.77
CA MET A 133 -18.77 -1.12 16.78
C MET A 133 -19.34 -1.96 17.93
N ASP A 134 -19.58 -1.36 19.09
CA ASP A 134 -20.18 -2.04 20.25
C ASP A 134 -21.63 -2.47 19.98
N SER A 135 -22.40 -1.61 19.32
CA SER A 135 -23.79 -1.86 18.98
C SER A 135 -23.92 -2.85 17.82
N LEU A 136 -23.01 -2.79 16.86
CA LEU A 136 -22.93 -3.75 15.76
C LEU A 136 -22.56 -5.17 16.25
N GLU A 137 -21.65 -5.31 17.22
CA GLU A 137 -21.35 -6.59 17.87
C GLU A 137 -22.55 -7.06 18.70
N GLY A 138 -23.18 -6.16 19.47
CA GLY A 138 -24.33 -6.45 20.31
C GLY A 138 -25.57 -6.93 19.54
N ALA A 139 -25.75 -6.47 18.30
CA ALA A 139 -26.82 -6.89 17.40
C ALA A 139 -26.40 -8.04 16.45
N GLY A 140 -25.15 -8.50 16.51
CA GLY A 140 -24.68 -9.66 15.75
C GLY A 140 -24.27 -9.38 14.29
N PHE A 141 -24.17 -8.11 13.87
CA PHE A 141 -23.68 -7.75 12.53
C PHE A 141 -22.19 -8.00 12.37
N ILE A 142 -21.45 -8.02 13.48
CA ILE A 142 -20.00 -8.22 13.53
C ILE A 142 -19.70 -9.32 14.54
N SER A 143 -18.81 -10.25 14.17
CA SER A 143 -18.44 -11.39 15.04
C SER A 143 -17.57 -10.99 16.23
N SER A 144 -16.71 -9.97 16.08
CA SER A 144 -15.88 -9.45 17.16
C SER A 144 -15.45 -8.00 16.91
N LYS A 145 -15.66 -7.13 17.92
CA LYS A 145 -15.18 -5.73 17.91
C LYS A 145 -13.68 -5.62 17.63
N ASN A 146 -12.87 -6.43 18.29
CA ASN A 146 -11.41 -6.35 18.19
C ASN A 146 -10.90 -6.69 16.78
N SER A 147 -11.44 -7.76 16.18
CA SER A 147 -11.09 -8.17 14.82
C SER A 147 -11.50 -7.12 13.79
N PHE A 148 -12.72 -6.58 13.95
CA PHE A 148 -13.24 -5.54 13.07
C PHE A 148 -12.43 -4.25 13.20
N ASN A 149 -12.13 -3.78 14.40
CA ASN A 149 -11.31 -2.59 14.62
C ASN A 149 -9.90 -2.75 14.02
N GLN A 150 -9.29 -3.93 14.14
CA GLN A 150 -8.00 -4.20 13.50
C GLN A 150 -8.10 -4.11 11.97
N LYS A 151 -9.17 -4.62 11.36
CA LYS A 151 -9.44 -4.52 9.92
C LYS A 151 -9.74 -3.07 9.51
N TYR A 152 -10.50 -2.34 10.31
CA TYR A 152 -10.82 -0.92 10.11
C TYR A 152 -9.54 -0.08 10.09
N VAL A 153 -8.68 -0.20 11.11
CA VAL A 153 -7.40 0.50 11.18
C VAL A 153 -6.51 0.13 9.99
N LYS A 154 -6.36 -1.16 9.65
CA LYS A 154 -5.56 -1.59 8.49
C LYS A 154 -6.07 -0.99 7.18
N THR A 155 -7.39 -0.96 6.99
CA THR A 155 -8.03 -0.43 5.77
C THR A 155 -7.87 1.08 5.70
N LYS A 156 -8.14 1.79 6.80
CA LYS A 156 -7.94 3.23 6.93
C LYS A 156 -6.50 3.59 6.63
N THR A 157 -5.54 2.93 7.27
CA THR A 157 -4.12 3.18 7.04
C THR A 157 -3.73 2.95 5.58
N LYS A 158 -4.25 1.88 4.96
CA LYS A 158 -3.99 1.59 3.54
C LYS A 158 -4.55 2.68 2.63
N ILE A 159 -5.76 3.18 2.88
CA ILE A 159 -6.39 4.22 2.04
C ILE A 159 -5.64 5.55 2.18
N TYR A 160 -5.29 5.95 3.41
CA TYR A 160 -4.74 7.29 3.66
C TYR A 160 -3.22 7.40 3.50
N TYR A 161 -2.46 6.33 3.76
CA TYR A 161 -0.99 6.41 3.80
C TYR A 161 -0.30 5.60 2.71
N LYS A 162 -0.98 4.68 2.03
CA LYS A 162 -0.35 3.95 0.92
C LYS A 162 -0.29 4.86 -0.31
N GLN A 163 0.90 5.36 -0.61
CA GLN A 163 1.14 6.02 -1.89
C GLN A 163 0.98 5.00 -3.01
N GLN A 164 0.18 5.33 -4.02
CA GLN A 164 0.09 4.55 -5.25
C GLN A 164 1.31 4.87 -6.11
N LYS A 165 2.36 4.07 -5.96
CA LYS A 165 3.57 4.11 -6.78
C LYS A 165 3.80 2.76 -7.41
N PHE A 166 4.00 2.72 -8.72
CA PHE A 166 4.22 1.49 -9.46
C PHE A 166 5.72 1.20 -9.56
N ASN A 167 6.14 0.09 -8.96
CA ASN A 167 7.54 -0.31 -8.88
C ASN A 167 7.87 -1.43 -9.87
N LEU A 168 6.87 -2.17 -10.34
CA LEU A 168 7.08 -3.30 -11.25
C LEU A 168 6.64 -2.94 -12.66
N CYS A 169 7.38 -3.42 -13.67
CA CYS A 169 7.05 -3.15 -15.07
C CYS A 169 5.63 -3.60 -15.44
N ARG A 170 5.20 -4.77 -14.93
CA ARG A 170 3.86 -5.32 -15.17
C ARG A 170 2.71 -4.48 -14.61
N GLU A 171 2.98 -3.65 -13.61
CA GLU A 171 1.97 -2.76 -13.01
C GLU A 171 1.69 -1.57 -13.93
N GLU A 172 2.72 -1.07 -14.62
CA GLU A 172 2.64 0.14 -15.44
C GLU A 172 3.49 0.01 -16.71
N ASN A 173 3.06 -0.85 -17.62
CA ASN A 173 3.84 -1.19 -18.82
C ASN A 173 4.08 0.03 -19.72
N GLU A 174 3.09 0.92 -19.89
CA GLU A 174 3.20 2.08 -20.77
C GLU A 174 4.26 3.07 -20.26
N GLY A 175 4.23 3.39 -18.96
CA GLY A 175 5.20 4.29 -18.35
C GLY A 175 6.63 3.79 -18.50
N PHE A 176 6.88 2.51 -18.18
CA PHE A 176 8.22 1.92 -18.33
C PHE A 176 8.66 1.76 -19.79
N SER A 177 7.75 1.42 -20.72
CA SER A 177 8.08 1.37 -22.14
C SER A 177 8.49 2.74 -22.68
N LYS A 178 7.76 3.81 -22.34
CA LYS A 178 8.12 5.17 -22.74
C LYS A 178 9.44 5.63 -22.13
N LEU A 179 9.70 5.28 -20.87
CA LEU A 179 10.98 5.56 -20.23
C LEU A 179 12.14 4.87 -20.96
N ILE A 180 12.00 3.60 -21.30
CA ILE A 180 13.03 2.83 -22.02
C ILE A 180 13.23 3.42 -23.43
N SER A 181 12.16 3.79 -24.13
CA SER A 181 12.26 4.45 -25.43
C SER A 181 12.97 5.79 -25.35
N GLU A 182 12.65 6.63 -24.37
CA GLU A 182 13.30 7.93 -24.15
C GLU A 182 14.81 7.77 -23.90
N LEU A 183 15.19 6.77 -23.10
CA LEU A 183 16.60 6.49 -22.76
C LEU A 183 17.37 5.73 -23.84
N GLY A 184 16.66 5.08 -24.78
CA GLY A 184 17.23 4.20 -25.80
C GLY A 184 17.39 4.83 -27.19
N HIS A 185 17.14 6.14 -27.34
CA HIS A 185 17.34 6.82 -28.62
C HIS A 185 18.82 6.78 -29.07
N GLU A 186 19.03 6.63 -30.39
CA GLU A 186 20.30 6.74 -31.12
C GLU A 186 21.10 7.99 -30.71
N PRO A 187 22.44 8.02 -30.90
CA PRO A 187 23.36 8.69 -29.99
C PRO A 187 22.88 10.09 -29.62
N LEU A 188 22.69 10.32 -28.32
CA LEU A 188 22.20 11.55 -27.68
C LEU A 188 23.16 12.75 -27.82
N VAL A 189 23.90 12.79 -28.93
CA VAL A 189 24.85 13.83 -29.31
C VAL A 189 24.04 15.07 -29.67
N GLY A 190 24.10 16.07 -28.79
CA GLY A 190 23.40 17.34 -28.94
C GLY A 190 22.03 17.41 -28.26
N VAL A 191 21.58 16.33 -27.59
CA VAL A 191 20.39 16.35 -26.74
C VAL A 191 20.77 16.87 -25.36
N ASP A 192 20.04 17.87 -24.87
CA ASP A 192 20.24 18.39 -23.53
C ASP A 192 19.69 17.42 -22.47
N HIS A 193 20.56 16.97 -21.56
CA HIS A 193 20.20 16.15 -20.40
C HIS A 193 19.07 16.77 -19.55
N GLY A 194 18.94 18.09 -19.50
CA GLY A 194 17.87 18.78 -18.79
C GLY A 194 16.48 18.49 -19.36
N GLN A 195 16.34 18.48 -20.68
CA GLN A 195 15.08 18.18 -21.36
C GLN A 195 14.63 16.74 -21.10
N VAL A 196 15.56 15.79 -21.22
CA VAL A 196 15.28 14.37 -20.93
C VAL A 196 14.92 14.17 -19.46
N LEU A 197 15.59 14.86 -18.54
CA LEU A 197 15.24 14.81 -17.12
C LEU A 197 13.82 15.32 -16.87
N ASP A 198 13.39 16.38 -17.54
CA ASP A 198 12.03 16.92 -17.41
C ASP A 198 10.98 15.98 -18.04
N SER A 199 11.30 15.33 -19.16
CA SER A 199 10.51 14.21 -19.71
C SER A 199 10.35 13.08 -18.68
N ILE A 200 11.45 12.65 -18.04
CA ILE A 200 11.43 11.59 -17.02
C ILE A 200 10.56 12.00 -15.82
N LYS A 201 10.68 13.24 -15.32
CA LYS A 201 9.81 13.75 -14.24
C LYS A 201 8.33 13.75 -14.65
N SER A 202 8.04 14.13 -15.89
CA SER A 202 6.68 14.09 -16.45
C SER A 202 6.13 12.67 -16.52
N LEU A 203 6.95 11.70 -16.93
CA LEU A 203 6.57 10.27 -16.92
C LEU A 203 6.33 9.77 -15.49
N ILE A 204 7.21 10.07 -14.54
CA ILE A 204 7.04 9.71 -13.13
C ILE A 204 5.72 10.25 -12.59
N GLY A 205 5.41 11.53 -12.85
CA GLY A 205 4.18 12.17 -12.38
C GLY A 205 2.92 11.62 -13.06
N ARG A 206 2.95 11.43 -14.38
CA ARG A 206 1.79 10.98 -15.16
C ARG A 206 1.41 9.54 -14.87
N PHE A 207 2.41 8.67 -14.77
CA PHE A 207 2.23 7.23 -14.59
C PHE A 207 2.44 6.79 -13.15
N SER A 208 2.63 7.71 -12.20
CA SER A 208 2.89 7.37 -10.79
C SER A 208 4.01 6.33 -10.60
N MET A 209 5.06 6.40 -11.41
CA MET A 209 6.17 5.43 -11.34
C MET A 209 7.00 5.63 -10.07
N ASP A 210 7.59 4.56 -9.54
CA ASP A 210 8.53 4.66 -8.43
C ASP A 210 9.87 5.28 -8.90
N PRO A 211 10.34 6.40 -8.32
CA PRO A 211 11.56 7.06 -8.74
C PRO A 211 12.84 6.22 -8.54
N ASN A 212 12.86 5.31 -7.57
CA ASN A 212 14.00 4.42 -7.37
C ASN A 212 14.05 3.34 -8.46
N ARG A 213 12.87 2.87 -8.90
CA ARG A 213 12.78 1.96 -10.06
C ARG A 213 13.21 2.64 -11.35
N VAL A 214 12.76 3.88 -11.57
CA VAL A 214 13.19 4.68 -12.73
C VAL A 214 14.70 4.86 -12.73
N LEU A 215 15.30 5.15 -11.57
CA LEU A 215 16.76 5.23 -11.44
C LEU A 215 17.46 3.91 -11.80
N ASP A 216 16.94 2.77 -11.36
CA ASP A 216 17.48 1.46 -11.76
C ASP A 216 17.44 1.28 -13.29
N VAL A 217 16.36 1.69 -13.96
CA VAL A 217 16.27 1.63 -15.42
C VAL A 217 17.26 2.58 -16.10
N ILE A 218 17.47 3.79 -15.58
CA ILE A 218 18.48 4.73 -16.08
C ILE A 218 19.89 4.11 -15.96
N LEU A 219 20.20 3.47 -14.83
CA LEU A 219 21.48 2.80 -14.63
C LEU A 219 21.68 1.63 -15.61
N GLN A 220 20.63 0.87 -15.91
CA GLN A 220 20.68 -0.22 -16.92
C GLN A 220 20.87 0.32 -18.35
N ALA A 221 20.20 1.43 -18.67
CA ALA A 221 20.38 2.11 -19.95
C ALA A 221 21.82 2.62 -20.10
N PHE A 222 22.40 3.16 -19.02
CA PHE A 222 23.79 3.61 -19.00
C PHE A 222 24.77 2.44 -19.13
N GLU A 223 24.50 1.32 -18.46
CA GLU A 223 25.29 0.08 -18.60
C GLU A 223 25.30 -0.42 -20.06
N SER A 224 24.16 -0.32 -20.75
CA SER A 224 24.01 -0.75 -22.15
C SER A 224 24.64 0.22 -23.16
N HIS A 225 24.71 1.52 -22.82
CA HIS A 225 25.21 2.59 -23.68
C HIS A 225 26.41 3.30 -23.06
N PHE A 226 27.42 2.51 -22.68
CA PHE A 226 28.58 3.01 -21.93
C PHE A 226 29.45 4.00 -22.70
N ASP A 227 29.28 4.13 -24.02
CA ASP A 227 29.94 5.14 -24.85
C ASP A 227 29.36 6.55 -24.63
N GLN A 228 28.13 6.65 -24.13
CA GLN A 228 27.40 7.91 -23.93
C GLN A 228 27.59 8.48 -22.52
N ARG A 229 28.73 8.24 -21.86
CA ARG A 229 28.99 8.72 -20.48
C ARG A 229 28.81 10.22 -20.32
N HIS A 230 29.17 10.98 -21.35
CA HIS A 230 29.05 12.44 -21.40
C HIS A 230 27.60 12.92 -21.22
N PHE A 231 26.61 12.09 -21.55
CA PHE A 231 25.19 12.38 -21.36
C PHE A 231 24.67 11.82 -20.02
N PHE A 232 24.94 10.55 -19.72
CA PHE A 232 24.39 9.88 -18.54
C PHE A 232 24.94 10.44 -17.22
N ILE A 233 26.20 10.88 -17.17
CA ILE A 233 26.78 11.44 -15.94
C ILE A 233 26.08 12.76 -15.52
N PRO A 234 25.94 13.78 -16.40
CA PRO A 234 25.15 14.97 -16.08
C PRO A 234 23.70 14.68 -15.73
N LEU A 235 23.07 13.73 -16.43
CA LEU A 235 21.69 13.30 -16.14
C LEU A 235 21.55 12.73 -14.73
N LEU A 236 22.43 11.80 -14.34
CA LEU A 236 22.43 11.18 -13.01
C LEU A 236 22.75 12.18 -11.90
N ARG A 237 23.65 13.15 -12.14
CA ARG A 237 23.94 14.24 -11.20
C ARG A 237 22.73 15.15 -10.95
N SER A 238 21.93 15.37 -11.99
CA SER A 238 20.75 16.26 -11.93
C SER A 238 19.50 15.55 -11.41
N TYR A 239 19.51 14.21 -11.36
CA TYR A 239 18.40 13.42 -10.85
C TYR A 239 18.29 13.55 -9.31
N PRO A 240 17.08 13.81 -8.75
CA PRO A 240 16.90 14.10 -7.33
C PRO A 240 17.00 12.82 -6.48
N CYS A 241 18.23 12.36 -6.23
CA CYS A 241 18.50 11.12 -5.54
C CYS A 241 19.64 11.24 -4.51
N SER A 242 19.55 10.45 -3.44
CA SER A 242 20.59 10.37 -2.42
C SER A 242 21.68 9.36 -2.81
N SER A 243 22.93 9.59 -2.40
CA SER A 243 24.03 8.63 -2.61
C SER A 243 23.72 7.25 -2.01
N SER A 244 23.02 7.20 -0.87
CA SER A 244 22.56 5.93 -0.27
C SER A 244 21.62 5.14 -1.16
N THR A 245 20.73 5.80 -1.89
CA THR A 245 19.81 5.12 -2.82
C THR A 245 20.57 4.50 -3.99
N PHE A 246 21.55 5.21 -4.56
CA PHE A 246 22.44 4.65 -5.58
C PHE A 246 23.17 3.39 -5.09
N ILE A 247 23.76 3.47 -3.89
CA ILE A 247 24.46 2.35 -3.24
C ILE A 247 23.51 1.16 -3.06
N ASN A 248 22.31 1.38 -2.53
CA ASN A 248 21.34 0.31 -2.28
C ASN A 248 20.88 -0.37 -3.58
N ILE A 249 20.63 0.40 -4.64
CA ILE A 249 20.23 -0.15 -5.94
C ILE A 249 21.35 -0.99 -6.55
N LEU A 250 22.59 -0.49 -6.55
CA LEU A 250 23.75 -1.25 -7.05
C LEU A 250 24.03 -2.47 -6.17
N GLY A 251 23.92 -2.31 -4.85
CA GLY A 251 24.02 -3.40 -3.91
C GLY A 251 23.03 -4.51 -4.24
N PHE A 252 21.76 -4.17 -4.50
CA PHE A 252 20.76 -5.14 -4.93
C PHE A 252 21.12 -5.84 -6.25
N LYS A 253 21.69 -5.12 -7.23
CA LYS A 253 22.22 -5.73 -8.46
C LYS A 253 23.35 -6.72 -8.17
N TYR A 254 24.32 -6.35 -7.34
CA TYR A 254 25.42 -7.26 -6.94
C TYR A 254 24.89 -8.51 -6.23
N HIS A 255 23.94 -8.37 -5.30
CA HIS A 255 23.32 -9.50 -4.60
C HIS A 255 22.63 -10.48 -5.56
N THR A 256 22.08 -9.99 -6.68
CA THR A 256 21.45 -10.86 -7.68
C THR A 256 22.44 -11.88 -8.24
N TYR A 257 23.72 -11.52 -8.38
CA TYR A 257 24.79 -12.41 -8.84
C TYR A 257 25.45 -13.22 -7.72
N HIS A 258 25.09 -12.97 -6.46
CA HIS A 258 25.55 -13.77 -5.31
C HIS A 258 24.65 -14.99 -5.07
N LEU A 259 23.40 -14.95 -5.54
CA LEU A 259 22.48 -16.07 -5.47
C LEU A 259 23.04 -17.21 -6.34
N SER A 260 23.18 -18.40 -5.75
CA SER A 260 23.52 -19.62 -6.49
C SER A 260 22.32 -20.02 -7.35
N ASP A 261 22.56 -20.29 -8.63
CA ASP A 261 21.56 -20.93 -9.48
C ASP A 261 21.27 -22.35 -8.99
N SER A 262 20.19 -22.96 -9.50
CA SER A 262 19.76 -24.34 -9.20
C SER A 262 20.87 -25.40 -9.31
N ASP A 263 21.95 -25.11 -10.02
CA ASP A 263 23.14 -25.95 -10.23
C ASP A 263 24.29 -25.70 -9.24
N GLY A 264 24.09 -24.87 -8.21
CA GLY A 264 25.10 -24.59 -7.16
C GLY A 264 26.29 -23.74 -7.64
N GLN A 265 26.28 -23.29 -8.89
CA GLN A 265 27.25 -22.32 -9.41
C GLN A 265 26.70 -20.90 -9.29
N CYS A 266 27.54 -19.98 -8.83
CA CYS A 266 27.21 -18.55 -8.83
C CYS A 266 27.57 -17.97 -10.19
N PRO A 267 26.66 -17.27 -10.87
CA PRO A 267 26.98 -16.61 -12.13
C PRO A 267 28.07 -15.53 -11.90
N PRO A 268 29.05 -15.41 -12.80
CA PRO A 268 30.06 -14.35 -12.70
C PRO A 268 29.38 -12.99 -12.86
N THR A 269 29.74 -12.04 -11.99
CA THR A 269 29.25 -10.67 -12.10
C THR A 269 29.71 -10.04 -13.43
N PRO A 270 28.80 -9.41 -14.20
CA PRO A 270 29.15 -8.82 -15.48
C PRO A 270 30.24 -7.72 -15.38
N PRO A 271 31.18 -7.66 -16.34
CA PRO A 271 32.22 -6.63 -16.37
C PRO A 271 31.66 -5.21 -16.61
N SER A 272 30.50 -5.13 -17.26
CA SER A 272 29.75 -3.89 -17.47
C SER A 272 29.33 -3.24 -16.15
N LEU A 273 28.86 -4.03 -15.18
CA LEU A 273 28.48 -3.56 -13.85
C LEU A 273 29.68 -3.02 -13.06
N TYR A 274 30.84 -3.68 -13.14
CA TYR A 274 32.08 -3.15 -12.54
C TYR A 274 32.51 -1.84 -13.19
N SER A 275 32.39 -1.74 -14.51
CA SER A 275 32.74 -0.53 -15.27
C SER A 275 31.83 0.64 -14.91
N LEU A 276 30.52 0.39 -14.80
CA LEU A 276 29.53 1.35 -14.32
C LEU A 276 29.88 1.84 -12.91
N THR A 277 30.07 0.92 -11.97
CA THR A 277 30.41 1.25 -10.58
C THR A 277 31.70 2.05 -10.49
N ALA A 278 32.73 1.72 -11.27
CA ALA A 278 33.99 2.46 -11.30
C ALA A 278 33.79 3.91 -11.75
N VAL A 279 32.95 4.14 -12.78
CA VAL A 279 32.62 5.50 -13.23
C VAL A 279 31.84 6.26 -12.15
N LEU A 280 30.86 5.62 -11.50
CA LEU A 280 30.07 6.27 -10.44
C LEU A 280 30.92 6.62 -9.21
N LEU A 281 31.92 5.79 -8.88
CA LEU A 281 32.93 6.08 -7.85
C LEU A 281 33.83 7.25 -8.26
N ASN A 282 34.31 7.27 -9.51
CA ASN A 282 35.16 8.34 -10.04
C ASN A 282 34.46 9.71 -10.02
N GLU A 283 33.18 9.74 -10.37
CA GLU A 283 32.37 10.97 -10.38
C GLU A 283 31.89 11.39 -8.97
N GLY A 284 32.20 10.61 -7.93
CA GLY A 284 31.88 10.90 -6.53
C GLY A 284 30.39 10.70 -6.17
N MET A 285 29.61 10.00 -7.00
CA MET A 285 28.19 9.73 -6.73
C MET A 285 28.00 8.65 -5.65
N ILE A 286 29.02 7.81 -5.46
CA ILE A 286 29.00 6.63 -4.59
C ILE A 286 30.27 6.61 -3.75
N ASN A 287 30.15 6.10 -2.52
CA ASN A 287 31.30 5.83 -1.66
C ASN A 287 31.61 4.32 -1.64
N ILE A 288 32.88 3.97 -1.79
CA ILE A 288 33.37 2.59 -1.68
C ILE A 288 33.03 1.97 -0.32
N HIS A 289 33.11 2.74 0.77
CA HIS A 289 32.76 2.27 2.12
C HIS A 289 31.28 1.88 2.22
N GLY A 290 30.40 2.57 1.50
CA GLY A 290 28.99 2.24 1.44
C GLY A 290 28.68 1.05 0.56
N LEU A 291 29.47 0.82 -0.50
CA LEU A 291 29.33 -0.35 -1.37
C LEU A 291 29.90 -1.63 -0.74
N THR A 292 30.93 -1.49 0.11
CA THR A 292 31.67 -2.60 0.73
C THR A 292 30.77 -3.67 1.38
N PRO A 293 29.73 -3.34 2.17
CA PRO A 293 28.83 -4.33 2.77
C PRO A 293 27.98 -5.09 1.75
N HIS A 294 27.84 -4.58 0.52
CA HIS A 294 27.05 -5.21 -0.52
C HIS A 294 27.86 -6.08 -1.48
N LEU A 295 29.19 -6.12 -1.32
CA LEU A 295 30.06 -7.01 -2.08
C LEU A 295 29.97 -8.43 -1.53
N ARG A 296 30.27 -9.42 -2.37
CA ARG A 296 30.12 -10.85 -2.04
C ARG A 296 30.90 -11.28 -0.81
N LEU A 297 32.15 -10.82 -0.71
CA LEU A 297 33.09 -11.27 0.30
C LEU A 297 32.92 -10.43 1.55
N SER A 298 32.75 -11.10 2.69
CA SER A 298 32.93 -10.43 3.97
C SER A 298 34.38 -9.95 4.13
N MET A 299 34.60 -8.95 4.98
CA MET A 299 35.95 -8.44 5.25
C MET A 299 36.89 -9.49 5.85
N GLU A 300 36.34 -10.54 6.49
CA GLU A 300 37.10 -11.64 7.07
C GLU A 300 37.54 -12.62 5.98
N GLU A 301 36.60 -13.09 5.15
CA GLU A 301 36.89 -13.95 3.99
C GLU A 301 37.84 -13.27 2.99
N PHE A 302 37.72 -11.94 2.82
CA PHE A 302 38.62 -11.17 1.98
C PHE A 302 40.07 -11.21 2.50
N LYS A 303 40.27 -11.11 3.82
CA LYS A 303 41.61 -11.18 4.42
C LYS A 303 42.22 -12.56 4.26
N GLU A 304 41.42 -13.62 4.47
CA GLU A 304 41.86 -15.00 4.27
C GLU A 304 42.25 -15.28 2.82
N LEU A 305 41.42 -14.84 1.87
CA LEU A 305 41.72 -14.96 0.45
C LEU A 305 42.99 -14.19 0.07
N HIS A 306 43.14 -12.95 0.55
CA HIS A 306 44.32 -12.13 0.29
C HIS A 306 45.60 -12.78 0.84
N GLN A 307 45.52 -13.34 2.05
CA GLN A 307 46.64 -14.05 2.67
C GLN A 307 47.01 -15.31 1.90
N SER A 308 46.01 -16.09 1.46
CA SER A 308 46.22 -17.27 0.60
C SER A 308 46.87 -16.92 -0.74
N ILE A 309 46.45 -15.81 -1.38
CA ILE A 309 47.05 -15.33 -2.63
C ILE A 309 48.50 -14.87 -2.40
N ALA A 310 48.76 -14.15 -1.31
CA ALA A 310 50.11 -13.69 -0.95
C ALA A 310 51.04 -14.88 -0.67
N ASP A 311 50.57 -15.90 0.03
CA ASP A 311 51.33 -17.12 0.31
C ASP A 311 51.62 -17.90 -0.97
N ASN A 312 50.65 -17.99 -1.89
CA ASN A 312 50.85 -18.64 -3.18
C ASN A 312 51.85 -17.85 -4.07
N ALA A 313 51.73 -16.52 -4.13
CA ALA A 313 52.68 -15.68 -4.85
C ALA A 313 54.10 -15.81 -4.28
N ASN A 314 54.24 -15.85 -2.95
CA ASN A 314 55.52 -16.10 -2.28
C ASN A 314 56.07 -17.51 -2.57
N ALA A 315 55.20 -18.52 -2.64
CA ALA A 315 55.58 -19.88 -3.02
C ALA A 315 56.06 -19.95 -4.48
N ILE A 316 55.39 -19.25 -5.41
CA ILE A 316 55.81 -19.12 -6.81
C ILE A 316 57.15 -18.39 -6.90
N TYR A 317 57.34 -17.29 -6.17
CA TYR A 317 58.61 -16.57 -6.09
C TYR A 317 59.75 -17.46 -5.57
N ARG A 318 59.51 -18.21 -4.49
CA ARG A 318 60.51 -19.16 -3.95
C ARG A 318 60.86 -20.24 -4.97
N LYS A 319 59.88 -20.80 -5.68
CA LYS A 319 60.12 -21.79 -6.74
C LYS A 319 60.90 -21.19 -7.91
N ALA A 320 60.56 -19.98 -8.34
CA ALA A 320 61.28 -19.28 -9.41
C ALA A 320 62.74 -18.99 -9.02
N ASN A 321 62.98 -18.58 -7.77
CA ASN A 321 64.32 -18.27 -7.27
C ASN A 321 65.20 -19.52 -7.08
N ILE A 322 64.58 -20.69 -6.81
CA ILE A 322 65.26 -21.99 -6.77
C ILE A 322 65.69 -22.43 -8.19
N VAL A 323 64.85 -22.20 -9.20
CA VAL A 323 65.13 -22.57 -10.61
C VAL A 323 66.30 -21.76 -11.20
N THR A 324 66.53 -20.53 -10.74
CA THR A 324 67.70 -19.71 -11.14
C THR A 324 69.01 -20.10 -10.45
N LEU A 325 68.99 -20.91 -9.39
CA LEU A 325 70.19 -21.35 -8.65
C LEU A 325 70.70 -22.73 -9.10
N THR A 326 69.92 -23.48 -9.87
CA THR A 326 70.33 -24.74 -10.49
C THR A 326 70.64 -24.50 -11.97
N ASP A 327 71.84 -23.98 -12.25
CA ASP A 327 72.42 -24.10 -13.59
C ASP A 327 72.51 -25.60 -13.92
N LYS A 328 71.81 -25.97 -14.99
CA LYS A 328 71.55 -27.37 -15.40
C LYS A 328 72.86 -28.12 -15.65
N THR A 329 73.09 -29.22 -14.94
CA THR A 329 74.06 -30.23 -15.36
C THR A 329 73.56 -30.90 -16.64
N ASP A 330 74.47 -31.07 -17.61
CA ASP A 330 74.18 -31.52 -18.98
C ASP A 330 73.51 -32.93 -19.07
N GLU A 331 73.42 -33.67 -17.97
CA GLU A 331 72.75 -34.97 -17.87
C GLU A 331 71.21 -34.90 -18.04
N GLU A 332 70.56 -33.77 -17.76
CA GLU A 332 69.10 -33.65 -17.90
C GLU A 332 68.64 -33.35 -19.34
N LYS A 333 69.50 -32.71 -20.14
CA LYS A 333 69.20 -32.41 -21.56
C LYS A 333 69.22 -33.67 -22.43
N GLU A 334 70.03 -34.66 -22.08
CA GLU A 334 70.14 -35.91 -22.85
C GLU A 334 68.91 -36.81 -22.66
N LYS A 335 68.31 -36.80 -21.45
CA LYS A 335 67.07 -37.55 -21.16
C LYS A 335 65.81 -36.95 -21.80
N GLU A 336 65.74 -35.64 -21.98
CA GLU A 336 64.63 -35.00 -22.72
C GLU A 336 64.69 -35.28 -24.23
N ALA A 337 65.90 -35.37 -24.82
CA ALA A 337 66.06 -35.69 -26.24
C ALA A 337 65.66 -37.14 -26.57
N GLU A 338 65.97 -38.10 -25.68
CA GLU A 338 65.61 -39.51 -25.85
C GLU A 338 64.10 -39.77 -25.68
N ALA A 339 63.43 -38.98 -24.84
CA ALA A 339 61.98 -39.04 -24.65
C ALA A 339 61.22 -38.47 -25.87
N ALA A 340 61.74 -37.44 -26.53
CA ALA A 340 61.12 -36.83 -27.71
C ALA A 340 61.19 -37.74 -28.96
N GLN A 341 62.15 -38.66 -29.04
CA GLN A 341 62.30 -39.56 -30.19
C GLN A 341 61.40 -40.80 -30.13
N LYS A 342 60.89 -41.15 -28.94
CA LYS A 342 59.95 -42.27 -28.73
C LYS A 342 58.47 -41.90 -28.98
N LEU A 343 58.20 -40.64 -29.33
CA LEU A 343 56.84 -40.13 -29.56
C LEU A 343 56.60 -39.66 -31.01
N LYS A 344 57.39 -40.17 -31.96
CA LYS A 344 57.14 -40.00 -33.40
C LYS A 344 56.28 -41.11 -33.97
#